data_AF-A0A930AUS7-F1
#
_entry.id   AF-A0A930AUS7-F1
#
_cell.length_a   1.000
_cell.length_b   1.000
_cell.length_c   1.000
_cell.angle_alpha   90.00
_cell.angle_beta   90.00
_cell.angle_gamma   90.00
#
_symmetry.space_group_name_H-M   'P 1'
#
loop_
_entity.id
_entity.type
_entity.pdbx_description
1 polymer ?
#
loop_
_entity_poly.entity_id
_entity_poly.type
_entity_poly.pdbx_seq_one_letter_code
_entity_poly.pdbx_strand_id
1 'polypeptide(L)'
;EESPKGYHTTAILCRTMDEAKALYQQLDQDDIALLEDSSESLGSRFVLTTIQVAKGMEFDEVIIWNATDEAYHTMKEQMMLYTTCTRAKHQLSLITRAGKESRFIKNSKAPMKRIGQ
;
A
#
# COMPACT_ATOMS: atom_id res chain seq x y z
N GLU A 1 -7.08 -1.55 -29.60
CA GLU A 1 -7.05 -0.19 -29.01
C GLU A 1 -5.89 -0.12 -28.06
N GLU A 2 -4.83 0.59 -28.44
CA GLU A 2 -3.69 0.85 -27.55
C GLU A 2 -4.05 2.06 -26.69
N SER A 3 -4.39 1.81 -25.42
CA SER A 3 -4.56 2.87 -24.43
C SER A 3 -3.27 3.69 -24.35
N PRO A 4 -3.33 5.03 -24.25
CA PRO A 4 -2.14 5.85 -24.07
C PRO A 4 -1.41 5.30 -22.84
N LYS A 5 -0.07 5.18 -22.89
CA LYS A 5 0.78 4.67 -21.79
C LYS A 5 0.37 5.36 -20.48
N GLY A 6 -0.59 4.78 -19.78
CA GLY A 6 -1.09 5.26 -18.51
C GLY A 6 0.07 5.14 -17.56
N TYR A 7 0.38 6.22 -16.84
CA TYR A 7 1.38 6.15 -15.79
C TYR A 7 0.96 5.05 -14.82
N HIS A 8 1.62 3.89 -14.90
CA HIS A 8 1.43 2.76 -14.00
C HIS A 8 1.82 3.24 -12.60
N THR A 9 0.84 3.71 -11.85
CA THR A 9 1.09 4.31 -10.54
C THR A 9 0.99 3.22 -9.49
N THR A 10 2.11 2.95 -8.82
CA THR A 10 2.18 1.95 -7.75
C THR A 10 2.21 2.64 -6.40
N ALA A 11 1.19 2.43 -5.57
CA ALA A 11 1.17 2.92 -4.21
C ALA A 11 1.69 1.88 -3.23
N ILE A 12 2.69 2.25 -2.43
CA ILE A 12 3.10 1.56 -1.22
C ILE A 12 2.36 2.23 -0.06
N LEU A 13 1.38 1.53 0.50
CA LEU A 13 0.54 2.02 1.58
C LEU A 13 1.00 1.44 2.91
N CYS A 14 1.54 2.30 3.76
CA CYS A 14 1.89 2.00 5.14
C CYS A 14 0.70 2.31 6.07
N ARG A 15 0.71 1.70 7.26
CA ARG A 15 -0.31 1.96 8.27
C ARG A 15 -0.16 3.35 8.88
N THR A 16 1.07 3.77 9.14
CA THR A 16 1.40 5.07 9.75
C THR A 16 2.38 5.85 8.90
N MET A 17 2.41 7.18 9.08
CA MET A 17 3.35 8.04 8.38
C MET A 17 4.80 7.78 8.85
N ASP A 18 4.99 7.41 10.12
CA ASP A 18 6.31 7.04 10.64
C ASP A 18 6.86 5.78 9.94
N GLU A 19 6.02 4.78 9.69
CA GLU A 19 6.41 3.62 8.87
C GLU A 19 6.76 4.01 7.44
N ALA A 20 5.96 4.91 6.83
CA ALA A 20 6.23 5.41 5.49
C ALA A 20 7.56 6.16 5.42
N LYS A 21 7.88 7.02 6.38
CA LYS A 21 9.16 7.74 6.46
C LYS A 21 10.33 6.79 6.67
N ALA A 22 10.20 5.83 7.57
CA ALA A 22 11.23 4.83 7.82
C ALA A 22 11.51 3.99 6.57
N LEU A 23 10.46 3.58 5.86
CA LEU A 23 10.59 2.84 4.60
C LEU A 23 11.19 3.71 3.49
N TYR A 24 10.79 4.99 3.41
CA TYR A 24 11.34 5.94 2.44
C TYR A 24 12.85 6.08 2.56
N GLN A 25 13.34 6.24 3.81
CA GLN A 25 14.76 6.31 4.12
C GLN A 25 15.53 5.03 3.76
N GLN A 26 14.88 3.87 3.78
CA GLN A 26 15.49 2.60 3.41
C GLN A 26 15.54 2.37 1.90
N LEU A 27 14.62 2.97 1.14
CA LEU A 27 14.49 2.70 -0.29
C LEU A 27 15.42 3.54 -1.16
N ASP A 28 15.84 4.74 -0.75
CA ASP A 28 16.81 5.61 -1.44
C ASP A 28 16.79 5.45 -2.99
N GLN A 29 15.62 5.68 -3.60
CA GLN A 29 15.38 5.57 -5.05
C GLN A 29 14.80 6.89 -5.59
N ASP A 30 15.26 7.31 -6.77
CA ASP A 30 14.85 8.57 -7.42
C ASP A 30 13.37 8.60 -7.89
N ASP A 31 12.71 7.45 -8.01
CA ASP A 31 11.35 7.34 -8.59
C ASP A 31 10.27 7.02 -7.54
N ILE A 32 10.56 7.28 -6.26
CA ILE A 32 9.61 7.14 -5.15
C ILE A 32 9.35 8.52 -4.56
N ALA A 33 8.07 8.91 -4.50
CA ALA A 33 7.62 10.08 -3.75
C ALA A 33 7.03 9.66 -2.41
N LEU A 34 7.47 10.27 -1.31
CA LEU A 34 6.77 10.22 -0.02
C LEU A 34 5.70 11.31 -0.03
N LEU A 35 4.42 10.94 0.08
CA LEU A 35 3.32 11.92 0.20
C LEU A 35 2.86 11.99 1.65
N GLU A 36 2.95 13.18 2.23
CA GLU A 36 2.50 13.48 3.60
C GLU A 36 1.11 14.15 3.62
N ASP A 37 0.74 14.83 2.52
CA ASP A 37 -0.53 15.51 2.33
C ASP A 37 -1.18 15.18 0.95
N SER A 38 -2.51 15.13 0.92
CA SER A 38 -3.30 14.85 -0.29
C SER A 38 -3.23 15.93 -1.39
N SER A 39 -2.72 17.12 -1.06
CA SER A 39 -2.51 18.24 -1.99
C SER A 39 -1.20 18.14 -2.78
N GLU A 40 -0.32 17.22 -2.41
CA GLU A 40 0.94 16.99 -3.10
C GLU A 40 0.74 16.33 -4.47
N SER A 41 1.48 16.78 -5.48
CA SER A 41 1.33 16.28 -6.85
C SER A 41 1.94 14.89 -7.03
N LEU A 42 1.16 13.97 -7.62
CA LEU A 42 1.62 12.67 -8.09
C LEU A 42 2.50 12.81 -9.34
N GLY A 43 3.81 12.98 -9.15
CA GLY A 43 4.79 13.08 -10.25
C GLY A 43 5.66 11.83 -10.46
N SER A 44 5.66 10.90 -9.50
CA SER A 44 6.55 9.73 -9.48
C SER A 44 5.80 8.45 -9.80
N ARG A 45 6.51 7.45 -10.34
CA ARG A 45 5.95 6.12 -10.64
C ARG A 45 5.50 5.40 -9.37
N PHE A 46 6.28 5.54 -8.29
CA PHE A 46 5.99 4.95 -7.00
C PHE A 46 5.62 6.04 -6.00
N VAL A 47 4.61 5.73 -5.20
CA VAL A 47 4.06 6.62 -4.19
C VAL A 47 4.08 5.90 -2.87
N LEU A 48 4.77 6.44 -1.89
CA LEU A 48 4.83 5.90 -0.53
C LEU A 48 4.03 6.82 0.38
N THR A 49 2.97 6.30 1.00
CA THR A 49 2.08 7.11 1.84
C THR A 49 1.22 6.24 2.74
N THR A 50 0.22 6.85 3.41
CA THR A 50 -0.80 6.15 4.20
C THR A 50 -2.15 6.17 3.50
N ILE A 51 -3.03 5.24 3.88
CA ILE A 51 -4.42 5.23 3.35
C ILE A 51 -5.22 6.48 3.71
N GLN A 52 -4.83 7.21 4.77
CA GLN A 52 -5.49 8.45 5.19
C GLN A 52 -5.20 9.59 4.22
N VAL A 53 -3.94 9.70 3.78
CA VAL A 53 -3.49 10.68 2.79
C VAL A 53 -3.97 10.30 1.39
N ALA A 54 -3.95 9.00 1.07
CA ALA A 54 -4.39 8.46 -0.21
C ALA A 54 -5.91 8.52 -0.48
N LYS A 55 -6.69 9.23 0.33
CA LYS A 55 -8.15 9.25 0.22
C LYS A 55 -8.57 9.96 -1.06
N GLY A 56 -9.32 9.25 -1.90
CA GLY A 56 -9.78 9.79 -3.20
C GLY A 56 -8.75 9.61 -4.32
N MET A 57 -7.59 9.02 -4.02
CA MET A 57 -6.62 8.59 -5.01
C MET A 57 -6.92 7.15 -5.41
N GLU A 58 -6.62 6.81 -6.66
CA GLU A 58 -6.74 5.46 -7.20
C GLU A 58 -5.43 5.08 -7.86
N PHE A 59 -5.00 3.84 -7.66
CA PHE A 59 -3.71 3.34 -8.14
C PHE A 59 -3.92 2.09 -8.98
N ASP A 60 -3.08 1.90 -9.98
CA ASP A 60 -3.09 0.68 -10.79
C ASP A 60 -2.69 -0.52 -9.92
N GLU A 61 -1.65 -0.32 -9.11
CA GLU A 61 -1.12 -1.33 -8.20
C GLU A 61 -1.02 -0.77 -6.78
N VAL A 62 -1.35 -1.61 -5.79
CA VAL A 62 -1.18 -1.31 -4.37
C VAL A 62 -0.33 -2.38 -3.71
N ILE A 63 0.65 -1.93 -2.95
CA ILE A 63 1.48 -2.74 -2.06
C ILE A 63 1.15 -2.32 -0.62
N ILE A 64 0.55 -3.21 0.16
CA ILE A 64 0.32 -2.96 1.59
C ILE A 64 1.57 -3.38 2.34
N TRP A 65 2.21 -2.43 3.01
CA TRP A 65 3.39 -2.66 3.83
C TRP A 65 3.02 -3.18 5.22
N ASN A 66 3.81 -4.13 5.73
CA ASN A 66 3.72 -4.63 7.09
C ASN A 66 2.30 -5.11 7.50
N ALA A 67 1.62 -5.89 6.64
CA ALA A 67 0.27 -6.40 6.90
C ALA A 67 0.23 -7.54 7.95
N THR A 68 0.77 -7.28 9.13
CA THR A 68 0.92 -8.23 10.24
C THR A 68 -0.27 -8.21 11.19
N ASP A 69 -0.44 -9.27 12.00
CA ASP A 69 -1.50 -9.33 13.02
C ASP A 69 -1.30 -8.26 14.08
N GLU A 70 -0.05 -7.97 14.46
CA GLU A 70 0.29 -6.88 15.38
C GLU A 70 -0.17 -5.52 14.82
N ALA A 71 0.03 -5.27 13.51
CA ALA A 71 -0.41 -4.05 12.85
C ALA A 71 -1.91 -4.01 12.53
N TYR A 72 -2.59 -5.16 12.39
CA TYR A 72 -4.00 -5.25 12.02
C TYR A 72 -4.72 -6.34 12.83
N HIS A 73 -5.20 -5.99 14.04
CA HIS A 73 -5.88 -6.93 14.96
C HIS A 73 -7.25 -6.45 15.46
N THR A 74 -7.55 -5.15 15.36
CA THR A 74 -8.83 -4.56 15.80
C THR A 74 -9.82 -4.42 14.63
N MET A 75 -11.11 -4.24 14.96
CA MET A 75 -12.17 -4.01 13.97
C MET A 75 -11.92 -2.74 13.13
N LYS A 76 -11.38 -1.68 13.75
CA LYS A 76 -11.00 -0.44 13.06
C LYS A 76 -9.91 -0.70 12.02
N GLU A 77 -8.93 -1.51 12.37
CA GLU A 77 -7.81 -1.87 11.50
C GLU A 77 -8.27 -2.82 10.39
N GLN A 78 -9.22 -3.73 10.67
CA GLN A 78 -9.85 -4.55 9.64
C GLN A 78 -10.52 -3.68 8.56
N MET A 79 -11.28 -2.66 8.97
CA MET A 79 -11.90 -1.72 8.02
C MET A 79 -10.85 -0.93 7.25
N MET A 80 -9.80 -0.45 7.91
CA MET A 80 -8.68 0.24 7.27
C MET A 80 -8.01 -0.65 6.21
N LEU A 81 -7.72 -1.90 6.55
CA LEU A 81 -7.12 -2.88 5.65
C LEU A 81 -8.03 -3.14 4.45
N TYR A 82 -9.33 -3.35 4.68
CA TYR A 82 -10.31 -3.51 3.62
C TYR A 82 -10.32 -2.31 2.66
N THR A 83 -10.39 -1.08 3.19
CA THR A 83 -10.33 0.14 2.38
C THR A 83 -9.04 0.23 1.58
N THR A 84 -7.91 -0.16 2.18
CA THR A 84 -6.59 -0.18 1.52
C THR A 84 -6.58 -1.18 0.36
N CYS A 85 -7.08 -2.38 0.57
CA CYS A 85 -7.18 -3.42 -0.46
C CYS A 85 -8.02 -2.96 -1.67
N THR A 86 -9.11 -2.22 -1.44
CA THR A 86 -10.00 -1.73 -2.50
C THR A 86 -9.42 -0.58 -3.34
N ARG A 87 -8.23 -0.06 -3.01
CA ARG A 87 -7.57 1.01 -3.79
C ARG A 87 -6.83 0.50 -5.03
N ALA A 88 -6.57 -0.81 -5.10
CA ALA A 88 -5.93 -1.44 -6.25
C ALA A 88 -6.93 -1.62 -7.40
N LYS A 89 -6.63 -1.06 -8.57
CA LYS A 89 -7.41 -1.31 -9.79
C LYS A 89 -7.08 -2.65 -10.44
N HIS A 90 -5.80 -3.02 -10.48
CA HIS A 90 -5.32 -4.20 -11.22
C HIS A 90 -4.62 -5.22 -10.32
N GLN A 91 -3.67 -4.77 -9.49
CA GLN A 91 -2.85 -5.67 -8.68
C GLN A 91 -2.78 -5.24 -7.21
N LEU A 92 -3.02 -6.19 -6.32
CA LEU A 92 -2.80 -6.04 -4.88
C LEU A 92 -1.68 -6.96 -4.43
N SER A 93 -0.70 -6.39 -3.71
CA SER A 93 0.40 -7.11 -3.07
C SER A 93 0.42 -6.82 -1.57
N LEU A 94 0.76 -7.82 -0.77
CA LEU A 94 0.92 -7.71 0.68
C LEU A 94 2.36 -8.06 1.03
N ILE A 95 3.04 -7.15 1.73
CA ILE A 95 4.36 -7.41 2.30
C ILE A 95 4.19 -7.70 3.79
N THR A 96 4.66 -8.86 4.22
CA THR A 96 4.54 -9.30 5.62
C THR A 96 5.79 -10.05 6.05
N ARG A 97 6.19 -9.93 7.31
CA ARG A 97 7.13 -10.88 7.89
C ARG A 97 6.51 -12.28 7.97
N ALA A 98 7.26 -13.30 7.56
CA ALA A 98 6.78 -14.68 7.55
C ALA A 98 6.24 -15.12 8.93
N GLY A 99 5.05 -15.71 8.95
CA GLY A 99 4.39 -16.21 10.16
C GLY A 99 3.75 -15.13 11.05
N LYS A 100 3.78 -13.87 10.62
CA LYS A 100 3.19 -12.73 11.34
C LYS A 100 1.99 -12.12 10.63
N GLU A 101 1.49 -12.74 9.56
CA GLU A 101 0.37 -12.22 8.76
C GLU A 101 -0.88 -11.95 9.60
N SER A 102 -1.60 -10.87 9.29
CA SER A 102 -2.86 -10.57 9.99
C SER A 102 -3.87 -11.71 9.87
N ARG A 103 -4.59 -11.99 10.96
CA ARG A 103 -5.72 -12.93 10.98
C ARG A 103 -6.79 -12.60 9.93
N PHE A 104 -6.90 -11.34 9.53
CA PHE A 104 -7.86 -10.88 8.52
C PHE A 104 -7.47 -11.29 7.09
N ILE A 105 -6.18 -11.54 6.83
CA ILE A 105 -5.67 -11.95 5.50
C ILE A 105 -5.29 -13.42 5.44
N LYS A 106 -4.95 -14.03 6.58
CA LYS A 106 -4.40 -15.40 6.66
C LYS A 106 -5.23 -16.41 5.85
N ASN A 107 -6.55 -16.35 5.99
CA ASN A 107 -7.50 -17.26 5.35
C ASN A 107 -8.21 -16.66 4.12
N SER A 108 -7.80 -15.48 3.66
CA SER A 108 -8.42 -14.84 2.50
C SER A 108 -8.06 -15.58 1.21
N LYS A 109 -9.08 -15.86 0.39
CA LYS A 109 -8.94 -16.45 -0.96
C LYS A 109 -8.84 -15.40 -2.06
N ALA A 110 -8.85 -14.11 -1.73
CA ALA A 110 -8.75 -13.05 -2.72
C ALA A 110 -7.43 -13.16 -3.49
N PRO A 111 -7.42 -12.86 -4.81
CA PRO A 111 -6.21 -12.91 -5.62
C PRO A 111 -5.29 -11.76 -5.21
N MET A 112 -4.35 -12.05 -4.30
CA MET A 112 -3.37 -11.09 -3.78
C MET A 112 -1.99 -11.74 -3.81
N LYS A 113 -0.98 -11.01 -4.27
CA LYS A 113 0.41 -11.47 -4.21
C LYS A 113 0.93 -11.31 -2.80
N ARG A 114 1.44 -12.39 -2.20
CA ARG A 114 2.03 -12.37 -0.85
C ARG A 114 3.56 -12.37 -0.99
N ILE A 115 4.21 -11.39 -0.39
CA ILE A 115 5.66 -11.18 -0.46
C ILE A 115 6.20 -11.22 0.97
N GLY A 116 7.15 -12.11 1.23
CA GLY A 116 7.88 -12.15 2.50
C GLY A 116 8.89 -11.00 2.57
N GLN A 117 9.02 -10.37 3.75
CA GLN A 117 10.18 -9.54 4.09
C GLN A 117 11.40 -10.40 4.39
#